data_AF-D3FVJ0-F1
#
_entry.id   AF-D3FVJ0-F1
#
_cell.length_a   1.000
_cell.length_b   1.000
_cell.length_c   1.000
_cell.angle_alpha   90.00
_cell.angle_beta   90.00
_cell.angle_gamma   90.00
#
_symmetry.space_group_name_H-M   'P 1'
#
loop_
_entity.id
_entity.type
_entity.pdbx_description
1 polymer ?
#
loop_
_entity_poly.entity_id
_entity_poly.type
_entity_poly.pdbx_seq_one_letter_code
_entity_poly.pdbx_strand_id
1 'polypeptide(L)'
;MDDMDADLYAISVDSPDNHNRLKEAGAFTYSFLTDQSFEVLEEVNMKNDEMSYRGVSILDENGAYVYHEINDLWGEQIEETAERIHEQLEELNN
;
A
#
# COMPACT_ATOMS: atom_id res chain seq x y z
N MET A 1 -9.41 -2.55 8.63
CA MET A 1 -9.20 -1.69 7.45
C MET A 1 -10.52 -1.17 6.87
N ASP A 2 -11.67 -1.84 7.05
CA ASP A 2 -12.96 -1.39 6.51
C ASP A 2 -13.52 -0.07 7.11
N ASP A 3 -12.91 0.47 8.17
CA ASP A 3 -13.30 1.73 8.83
C ASP A 3 -12.32 2.89 8.52
N MET A 4 -11.46 2.70 7.51
CA MET A 4 -10.53 3.74 7.06
C MET A 4 -11.22 4.64 6.03
N ASP A 5 -11.23 5.95 6.28
CA ASP A 5 -11.68 6.96 5.32
C ASP A 5 -10.58 7.22 4.27
N ALA A 6 -10.17 6.17 3.57
CA ALA A 6 -9.13 6.19 2.55
C ALA A 6 -9.36 5.09 1.52
N ASP A 7 -8.99 5.36 0.27
CA ASP A 7 -8.97 4.33 -0.76
C ASP A 7 -7.76 3.41 -0.57
N LEU A 8 -8.02 2.12 -0.40
CA LEU A 8 -6.97 1.11 -0.20
C LEU A 8 -6.61 0.37 -1.50
N TYR A 9 -5.32 0.35 -1.79
CA TYR A 9 -4.74 -0.34 -2.95
C TYR A 9 -3.56 -1.21 -2.53
N ALA A 10 -3.45 -2.40 -3.14
CA ALA A 10 -2.24 -3.21 -3.12
C ALA A 10 -1.48 -3.01 -4.44
N ILE A 11 -0.21 -2.62 -4.38
CA ILE A 11 0.59 -2.33 -5.56
C ILE A 11 1.81 -3.26 -5.64
N SER A 12 2.10 -3.78 -6.82
CA SER A 12 3.34 -4.51 -7.09
C SER A 12 3.74 -4.40 -8.57
N VAL A 13 4.92 -4.92 -8.91
CA VAL A 13 5.39 -4.99 -10.31
C VAL A 13 4.80 -6.17 -11.09
N ASP A 14 3.96 -6.98 -10.45
CA ASP A 14 3.32 -8.13 -11.10
C ASP A 14 2.39 -7.69 -12.22
N SER A 15 2.21 -8.57 -13.21
CA SER A 15 1.27 -8.33 -14.29
C SER A 15 -0.19 -8.35 -13.79
N PRO A 16 -1.10 -7.67 -14.50
CA PRO A 16 -2.54 -7.74 -14.19
C PRO A 16 -3.09 -9.17 -14.13
N ASP A 17 -2.60 -10.08 -14.98
CA ASP A 17 -3.01 -11.49 -14.97
C ASP A 17 -2.63 -12.20 -13.66
N ASN A 18 -1.47 -11.89 -13.08
CA ASN A 18 -1.06 -12.43 -11.79
C ASN A 18 -1.91 -11.88 -10.64
N HIS A 19 -2.22 -10.57 -10.66
CA HIS A 19 -3.12 -9.97 -9.68
C HIS A 19 -4.53 -10.54 -9.74
N ASN A 20 -5.07 -10.77 -10.94
CA ASN A 20 -6.38 -11.39 -11.11
C ASN A 20 -6.42 -12.78 -10.49
N ARG A 21 -5.39 -13.61 -10.72
CA ARG A 21 -5.27 -14.94 -10.09
C ARG A 21 -5.19 -14.85 -8.56
N LEU A 22 -4.44 -13.88 -8.04
CA LEU A 22 -4.30 -13.67 -6.60
C LEU A 22 -5.62 -13.23 -5.97
N LYS A 23 -6.35 -12.34 -6.65
CA LYS A 23 -7.68 -11.87 -6.24
C LYS A 23 -8.72 -12.98 -6.27
N GLU A 24 -8.66 -13.88 -7.26
CA GLU A 24 -9.55 -15.05 -7.32
C GLU A 24 -9.23 -16.09 -6.23
N ALA A 25 -7.96 -16.18 -5.81
CA ALA A 25 -7.51 -17.13 -4.79
C ALA A 25 -7.72 -16.63 -3.35
N GLY A 26 -7.83 -15.32 -3.15
CA GLY A 26 -8.00 -14.67 -1.84
C GLY A 26 -9.35 -13.97 -1.68
N ALA A 27 -9.67 -13.56 -0.45
CA ALA A 27 -10.83 -12.73 -0.14
C ALA A 27 -10.40 -11.28 0.12
N PHE A 28 -9.67 -10.68 -0.82
CA PHE A 28 -9.20 -9.30 -0.71
C PHE A 28 -10.32 -8.31 -1.08
N THR A 29 -10.55 -7.30 -0.23
CA THR A 29 -11.55 -6.25 -0.44
C THR A 29 -11.00 -5.04 -1.19
N TYR A 30 -9.69 -4.91 -1.27
CA TYR A 30 -8.98 -3.82 -1.94
C TYR A 30 -8.60 -4.14 -3.40
N SER A 31 -8.29 -3.09 -4.15
CA SER A 31 -7.90 -3.20 -5.56
C SER A 31 -6.39 -3.46 -5.70
N PHE A 32 -6.02 -4.25 -6.71
CA PHE A 32 -4.62 -4.47 -7.07
C PHE A 32 -4.21 -3.54 -8.22
N LEU A 33 -3.07 -2.87 -8.07
CA LEU A 33 -2.45 -1.99 -9.05
C LEU A 33 -1.11 -2.59 -9.52
N THR A 34 -0.78 -2.38 -10.79
CA THR A 34 0.49 -2.78 -11.38
C THR A 34 1.37 -1.56 -11.62
N ASP A 35 2.61 -1.61 -11.15
CA ASP A 35 3.62 -0.57 -11.34
C ASP A 35 4.90 -1.17 -11.93
N GLN A 36 4.81 -1.67 -13.16
CA GLN A 36 5.91 -2.37 -13.81
C GLN A 36 7.14 -1.48 -14.07
N SER A 37 6.95 -0.15 -14.11
CA SER A 37 8.03 0.84 -14.30
C SER A 37 8.63 1.35 -12.98
N PHE A 38 8.07 0.95 -11.83
CA PHE A 38 8.44 1.45 -10.49
C PHE A 38 8.23 2.96 -10.28
N GLU A 39 7.39 3.61 -11.08
CA GLU A 39 7.19 5.07 -10.98
C GLU A 39 6.54 5.44 -9.64
N VAL A 40 5.50 4.71 -9.24
CA VAL A 40 4.79 4.97 -7.99
C VAL A 40 5.61 4.49 -6.80
N LEU A 41 6.18 3.29 -6.90
CA LEU A 41 7.00 2.68 -5.84
C LEU A 41 8.26 3.51 -5.52
N GLU A 42 8.82 4.20 -6.51
CA GLU A 42 9.93 5.14 -6.31
C GLU A 42 9.44 6.44 -5.64
N GLU A 43 8.34 7.02 -6.10
CA GLU A 43 7.75 8.24 -5.52
C GLU A 43 7.41 8.07 -4.03
N VAL A 44 6.91 6.89 -3.64
CA VAL A 44 6.50 6.60 -2.26
C VAL A 44 7.62 5.99 -1.40
N ASN A 45 8.86 5.98 -1.89
CA ASN A 45 10.04 5.46 -1.18
C ASN A 45 9.96 3.95 -0.80
N MET A 46 9.20 3.15 -1.55
CA MET A 46 9.01 1.71 -1.31
C MET A 46 9.78 0.83 -2.30
N LYS A 47 10.94 1.29 -2.74
CA LYS A 47 11.84 0.59 -3.66
C LYS A 47 13.29 0.66 -3.20
N ASN A 48 14.01 -0.45 -3.37
CA ASN A 48 15.47 -0.49 -3.35
C ASN A 48 16.05 -0.55 -4.78
N ASP A 49 17.35 -0.74 -4.93
CA ASP A 49 18.01 -0.72 -6.23
C ASP A 49 17.42 -1.73 -7.26
N GLU A 50 16.80 -2.81 -6.80
CA GLU A 50 16.33 -3.90 -7.66
C GLU A 50 14.86 -4.33 -7.45
N MET A 51 14.26 -4.03 -6.29
CA MET A 51 12.96 -4.60 -5.86
C MET A 51 12.15 -3.63 -5.00
N SER A 52 10.83 -3.88 -4.90
CA SER A 52 9.95 -3.20 -3.95
C SER A 52 10.16 -3.71 -2.52
N TYR A 53 10.12 -2.81 -1.55
CA TYR A 53 9.95 -3.19 -0.13
C TYR A 53 8.52 -3.67 0.13
N ARG A 54 8.32 -4.41 1.23
CA ARG A 54 6.99 -4.71 1.75
C ARG A 54 6.64 -3.73 2.86
N GLY A 55 5.37 -3.37 2.94
CA GLY A 55 4.86 -2.46 3.94
C GLY A 55 3.74 -1.59 3.37
N VAL A 56 3.64 -0.36 3.85
CA VAL A 56 2.54 0.55 3.53
C VAL A 56 3.06 1.94 3.18
N SER A 57 2.34 2.65 2.32
CA SER A 57 2.56 4.07 2.04
C SER A 57 1.23 4.81 2.05
N ILE A 58 1.28 6.08 2.43
CA ILE A 58 0.13 6.98 2.48
C ILE A 58 0.40 8.13 1.53
N LEU A 59 -0.58 8.40 0.68
CA LEU A 59 -0.62 9.57 -0.19
C LEU A 59 -1.79 10.46 0.24
N ASP A 60 -1.64 11.77 0.07
CA ASP A 60 -2.73 12.72 0.30
C ASP A 60 -3.77 12.72 -0.85
N GLU A 61 -4.81 13.53 -0.72
CA GLU A 61 -5.87 13.67 -1.73
C GLU A 61 -5.38 14.17 -3.10
N ASN A 62 -4.19 14.76 -3.17
CA ASN A 62 -3.55 15.23 -4.40
C ASN A 62 -2.60 14.18 -5.00
N GLY A 63 -2.46 13.02 -4.35
CA GLY A 63 -1.49 11.98 -4.71
C GLY A 63 -0.06 12.34 -4.34
N ALA A 64 0.16 13.29 -3.42
CA ALA A 64 1.48 13.59 -2.90
C ALA A 64 1.87 12.58 -1.82
N TYR A 65 3.13 12.14 -1.83
CA TYR A 65 3.67 11.27 -0.78
C TYR A 65 3.61 11.95 0.60
N VAL A 66 3.13 11.21 1.60
CA VAL A 66 3.09 11.64 3.00
C VAL A 66 4.02 10.79 3.86
N TYR A 67 3.82 9.48 3.82
CA TYR A 67 4.42 8.55 4.77
C TYR A 67 4.67 7.18 4.12
N HIS A 68 5.68 6.47 4.62
CA HIS A 68 5.84 5.04 4.38
C HIS A 68 6.33 4.33 5.63
N GLU A 69 6.02 3.04 5.72
CA GLU A 69 6.61 2.11 6.65
C GLU A 69 7.08 0.86 5.91
N ILE A 70 8.36 0.53 6.02
CA ILE A 70 8.90 -0.75 5.55
C ILE A 70 8.70 -1.78 6.67
N ASN A 71 7.84 -2.76 6.41
CA ASN A 71 7.53 -3.84 7.34
C ASN A 71 7.12 -5.11 6.58
N ASP A 72 7.98 -6.12 6.60
CA ASP A 72 7.71 -7.42 5.95
C ASP A 72 6.55 -8.20 6.59
N LEU A 73 6.20 -7.87 7.84
CA LEU A 73 5.18 -8.55 8.65
C LEU A 73 3.88 -7.75 8.77
N TRP A 74 3.69 -6.68 7.98
CA TRP A 74 2.51 -5.83 8.06
C TRP A 74 1.18 -6.61 8.02
N GLY A 75 1.12 -7.68 7.21
CA GLY A 75 -0.07 -8.51 7.06
C GLY A 75 -0.34 -9.43 8.27
N GLU A 76 0.71 -9.81 9.01
CA GLU A 76 0.59 -10.53 10.28
C GLU A 76 0.25 -9.57 11.43
N GLN A 77 0.68 -8.31 11.31
CA GLN A 77 0.47 -7.21 12.27
C GLN A 77 -0.65 -6.27 11.82
N ILE A 78 -1.73 -6.81 11.27
CA ILE A 78 -2.73 -6.01 10.56
C ILE A 78 -3.46 -4.99 11.46
N GLU A 79 -3.68 -5.32 12.74
CA GLU A 79 -4.29 -4.42 13.72
C GLU A 79 -3.37 -3.23 14.02
N GLU A 80 -2.10 -3.50 14.40
CA GLU A 80 -1.10 -2.46 14.66
C GLU A 80 -0.83 -1.60 13.42
N THR A 81 -0.79 -2.22 12.24
CA THR A 81 -0.61 -1.52 10.97
C THR A 81 -1.78 -0.57 10.70
N ALA A 82 -3.02 -1.01 10.97
CA ALA A 82 -4.19 -0.17 10.80
C ALA A 82 -4.20 1.02 11.78
N GLU A 83 -3.85 0.80 13.04
CA GLU A 83 -3.74 1.87 14.05
C GLU A 83 -2.75 2.95 13.61
N ARG A 84 -1.55 2.56 13.15
CA ARG A 84 -0.54 3.53 12.66
C ARG A 84 -1.01 4.33 11.46
N ILE A 85 -1.68 3.68 10.50
CA ILE A 85 -2.23 4.39 9.35
C ILE A 85 -3.30 5.39 9.81
N HIS A 86 -4.18 5.02 10.76
CA HIS A 86 -5.16 5.94 11.33
C HIS A 86 -4.50 7.15 11.98
N GLU A 87 -3.47 6.95 12.80
CA GLU A 87 -2.71 8.04 13.42
C GLU A 87 -2.11 8.99 12.37
N GLN A 88 -1.49 8.44 11.32
CA GLN A 88 -0.92 9.25 10.24
C GLN A 88 -1.97 10.01 9.42
N LEU A 89 -3.15 9.42 9.18
CA LEU A 89 -4.26 10.10 8.51
C LEU A 89 -4.89 11.21 9.38
N GLU A 90 -4.95 11.03 10.69
CA GLU A 90 -5.39 12.09 11.61
C GLU A 90 -4.40 13.26 11.65
N GLU A 91 -3.09 13.00 11.59
CA GLU A 91 -2.06 14.05 11.50
C GLU A 91 -2.17 14.90 10.23
N LEU A 92 -2.61 14.32 9.12
CA LEU A 92 -2.83 15.04 7.85
C LEU A 92 -4.04 15.98 7.86
N ASN A 93 -5.06 15.66 8.66
CA ASN A 93 -6.33 16.39 8.69
C ASN A 93 -6.37 17.53 9.73
N ASN A 94 -5.28 17.73 10.49
CA ASN A 94 -5.13 18.74 11.53
C ASN A 94 -4.23 19.92 11.11
#